data_AF-A0A7S1XBZ9-F1
#
_entry.id   AF-A0A7S1XBZ9-F1
#
_cell.length_a   1.000
_cell.length_b   1.000
_cell.length_c   1.000
_cell.angle_alpha   90.00
_cell.angle_beta   90.00
_cell.angle_gamma   90.00
#
_symmetry.space_group_name_H-M   'P 1'
#
loop_
_entity.id
_entity.type
_entity.pdbx_description
1 polymer ?
#
loop_
_entity_poly.entity_id
_entity_poly.type
_entity_poly.pdbx_seq_one_letter_code
_entity_poly.pdbx_strand_id
1 'polypeptide(L)'
;MLGINLPITGTFVPPCFQEVSSKPIFYDLVDIEESFGRLPAWAPNPAHYCAMHSLLKGTLSSVCSHEETFGLRDRTVHLIATVQAMLYTEESTRICIENLTSKVPDPDSDNAAELFLSGVVREIHEKDYLTRLEAKKKEERVILLDRELENLTSDIGYSQFRDILLDSSLQNRESVGFSRVLEAMLELKRKVRDRQRKLCLLVTGREIDTPEQKIWANGNFLQTGPLWDAVSDVLSSTEDGIQLFRQMQDMRKKYGNHSYRAGQDRANRHGHSNGFPSFWALGFKTLRAYRESAPPDEFEKYVESHCRERQCCLEPY
;
A
#
# COMPACT_ATOMS: atom_id res chain seq x y z
N MET A 1 15.44 -16.67 -37.59
CA MET A 1 15.37 -17.99 -36.92
C MET A 1 16.74 -18.34 -36.35
N LEU A 2 16.96 -18.06 -35.06
CA LEU A 2 17.90 -18.77 -34.19
C LEU A 2 17.24 -18.76 -32.80
N GLY A 3 16.49 -19.82 -32.51
CA GLY A 3 15.75 -19.96 -31.26
C GLY A 3 16.67 -20.46 -30.16
N ILE A 4 17.15 -19.55 -29.32
CA ILE A 4 17.77 -19.90 -28.05
C ILE A 4 16.67 -19.84 -26.99
N ASN A 5 16.15 -21.00 -26.61
CA ASN A 5 15.23 -21.12 -25.47
C ASN A 5 16.05 -20.96 -24.17
N LEU A 6 15.85 -19.84 -23.47
CA LEU A 6 16.28 -19.70 -22.08
C LEU A 6 15.07 -19.93 -21.16
N PRO A 7 15.21 -20.72 -20.08
CA PRO A 7 14.11 -21.07 -19.21
C PRO A 7 13.60 -19.85 -18.43
N ILE A 8 12.29 -19.66 -18.47
CA ILE A 8 11.57 -18.61 -17.74
C ILE A 8 11.66 -18.92 -16.24
N THR A 9 12.39 -18.11 -15.48
CA THR A 9 12.25 -18.02 -14.02
C THR A 9 12.26 -16.55 -13.59
N GLY A 10 11.35 -16.21 -12.68
CA GLY A 10 11.05 -14.84 -12.26
C GLY A 10 12.24 -14.09 -11.66
N THR A 11 12.26 -12.77 -11.85
CA THR A 11 13.17 -11.79 -11.23
C THR A 11 14.59 -12.31 -10.98
N PHE A 12 15.26 -12.78 -12.04
CA PHE A 12 16.65 -13.18 -11.95
C PHE A 12 17.53 -11.95 -12.20
N VAL A 13 18.05 -11.34 -11.13
CA VAL A 13 19.26 -10.53 -11.23
C VAL A 13 20.39 -11.52 -11.50
N PRO A 14 21.09 -11.48 -12.66
CA PRO A 14 22.14 -12.44 -12.96
C PRO A 14 23.20 -12.45 -11.82
N PRO A 15 23.75 -13.61 -11.43
CA PRO A 15 24.71 -13.73 -10.31
C PRO A 15 25.89 -12.75 -10.39
N CYS A 16 26.31 -12.37 -11.60
CA CYS A 16 27.35 -11.37 -11.82
C CYS A 16 26.99 -9.98 -11.29
N PHE A 17 25.70 -9.62 -11.19
CA PHE A 17 25.26 -8.35 -10.59
C PHE A 17 25.12 -8.44 -9.06
N GLN A 18 24.97 -9.64 -8.50
CA GLN A 18 24.95 -9.84 -7.04
C GLN A 18 26.36 -9.80 -6.44
N GLU A 19 27.36 -10.37 -7.13
CA GLU A 19 28.76 -10.35 -6.70
C GLU A 19 29.44 -8.97 -6.81
N VAL A 20 29.09 -8.15 -7.80
CA VAL A 20 29.66 -6.79 -7.96
C VAL A 20 29.24 -5.85 -6.82
N SER A 21 28.11 -6.10 -6.17
CA SER A 21 27.70 -5.31 -4.99
C SER A 21 28.45 -5.68 -3.70
N SER A 22 29.11 -6.83 -3.65
CA SER A 22 29.74 -7.37 -2.42
C SER A 22 31.26 -7.41 -2.44
N LYS A 23 31.91 -7.13 -3.58
CA LYS A 23 33.37 -6.97 -3.68
C LYS A 23 33.70 -5.68 -4.42
N PRO A 24 34.37 -4.70 -3.78
CA PRO A 24 34.85 -3.53 -4.49
C PRO A 24 35.97 -3.99 -5.42
N ILE A 25 35.67 -4.14 -6.71
CA ILE A 25 36.70 -4.30 -7.73
C ILE A 25 37.32 -2.91 -7.92
N PHE A 26 38.39 -2.64 -7.19
CA PHE A 26 39.26 -1.50 -7.45
C PHE A 26 39.99 -1.80 -8.76
N TYR A 27 39.41 -1.38 -9.88
CA TYR A 27 40.26 -1.01 -11.02
C TYR A 27 41.04 0.21 -10.59
N ASP A 28 42.34 0.26 -10.88
CA ASP A 28 43.11 1.49 -10.76
C ASP A 28 42.42 2.54 -11.63
N LEU A 29 41.75 3.49 -10.99
CA LEU A 29 40.98 4.56 -11.62
C LEU A 29 41.83 5.38 -12.61
N VAL A 30 43.16 5.34 -12.42
CA VAL A 30 44.18 5.99 -13.23
C VAL A 30 44.18 5.47 -14.68
N ASP A 31 44.00 4.16 -14.91
CA ASP A 31 44.02 3.58 -16.27
C ASP A 31 42.76 3.93 -17.08
N ILE A 32 41.64 4.23 -16.41
CA ILE A 32 40.35 4.52 -17.05
C ILE A 32 40.32 5.97 -17.56
N GLU A 33 40.89 6.91 -16.80
CA GLU A 33 41.01 8.31 -17.24
C GLU A 33 42.04 8.46 -18.37
N GLU A 34 43.18 7.77 -18.32
CA GLU A 34 44.18 7.81 -19.39
C GLU A 34 43.70 7.16 -20.70
N SER A 35 42.91 6.08 -20.63
CA SER A 35 42.44 5.37 -21.83
C SER A 35 41.28 6.04 -22.55
N PHE A 36 40.50 6.88 -21.87
CA PHE A 36 39.26 7.44 -22.43
C PHE A 36 39.15 8.97 -22.37
N GLY A 37 40.00 9.68 -21.63
CA GLY A 37 40.07 11.15 -21.56
C GLY A 37 38.86 11.85 -20.91
N ARG A 38 37.64 11.34 -21.12
CA ARG A 38 36.38 11.66 -20.43
C ARG A 38 35.48 10.43 -20.43
N LEU A 39 34.81 10.17 -19.30
CA LEU A 39 33.74 9.18 -19.26
C LEU A 39 32.61 9.60 -20.22
N PRO A 40 31.93 8.65 -20.88
CA PRO A 40 30.72 8.95 -21.64
C PRO A 40 29.69 9.63 -20.74
N ALA A 41 28.89 10.55 -21.28
CA ALA A 41 27.91 11.31 -20.50
C ALA A 41 26.86 10.41 -19.79
N TRP A 42 26.65 9.19 -20.30
CA TRP A 42 25.77 8.18 -19.72
C TRP A 42 26.37 7.38 -18.56
N ALA A 43 27.69 7.44 -18.33
CA ALA A 43 28.40 6.72 -17.28
C ALA A 43 28.80 7.71 -16.16
N PRO A 44 27.91 7.99 -15.19
CA PRO A 44 28.10 9.08 -14.21
C PRO A 44 29.27 8.83 -13.26
N ASN A 45 29.81 7.60 -13.22
CA ASN A 45 31.05 7.28 -12.56
C ASN A 45 31.75 6.09 -13.25
N PRO A 46 33.07 5.90 -13.01
CA PRO A 46 33.85 4.81 -13.58
C PRO A 46 33.30 3.40 -13.29
N ALA A 47 32.64 3.20 -12.14
CA ALA A 47 32.14 1.90 -11.74
C ALA A 47 30.98 1.40 -12.63
N HIS A 48 30.08 2.29 -13.07
CA HIS A 48 29.02 1.95 -14.02
C HIS A 48 29.58 1.56 -15.39
N TYR A 49 30.59 2.30 -15.87
CA TYR A 49 31.29 1.97 -17.10
C TYR A 49 31.98 0.61 -16.99
N CYS A 50 32.73 0.36 -15.91
CA CYS A 50 33.42 -0.90 -15.68
C CYS A 50 32.48 -2.09 -15.55
N ALA A 51 31.36 -1.96 -14.84
CA ALA A 51 30.38 -3.05 -14.70
C ALA A 51 29.78 -3.44 -16.06
N MET A 52 29.40 -2.45 -16.87
CA MET A 52 28.86 -2.68 -18.21
C MET A 52 29.92 -3.20 -19.18
N HIS A 53 31.14 -2.65 -19.12
CA HIS A 53 32.27 -3.08 -19.93
C HIS A 53 32.77 -4.48 -19.55
N SER A 54 32.74 -4.88 -18.28
CA SER A 54 33.06 -6.24 -17.82
C SER A 54 31.99 -7.24 -18.24
N LEU A 55 30.70 -6.86 -18.18
CA LEU A 55 29.62 -7.66 -18.77
C LEU A 55 29.85 -7.87 -20.27
N LEU A 56 30.18 -6.79 -20.97
CA LEU A 56 30.45 -6.83 -22.40
C LEU A 56 31.71 -7.63 -22.71
N LYS A 57 32.83 -7.46 -22.00
CA LYS A 57 34.07 -8.24 -22.21
C LYS A 57 33.87 -9.73 -21.99
N GLY A 58 33.15 -10.13 -20.94
CA GLY A 58 32.86 -11.56 -20.67
C GLY A 58 31.94 -12.20 -21.72
N THR A 59 31.07 -11.40 -22.34
CA THR A 59 30.13 -11.86 -23.39
C THR A 59 30.75 -11.74 -24.79
N LEU A 60 31.64 -10.76 -25.00
CA LEU A 60 32.30 -10.46 -26.27
C LEU A 60 33.59 -11.25 -26.47
N SER A 61 34.27 -11.73 -25.42
CA SER A 61 35.50 -12.53 -25.63
C SER A 61 35.26 -13.83 -26.40
N SER A 62 34.02 -14.34 -26.45
CA SER A 62 33.63 -15.46 -27.32
C SER A 62 33.11 -15.02 -28.70
N VAL A 63 32.77 -13.74 -28.88
CA VAL A 63 32.20 -13.16 -30.11
C VAL A 63 33.24 -12.39 -30.93
N CYS A 64 34.31 -11.89 -30.31
CA CYS A 64 35.36 -11.08 -30.95
C CYS A 64 36.19 -11.84 -32.01
N SER A 65 36.05 -13.15 -32.17
CA SER A 65 36.61 -13.87 -33.33
C SER A 65 35.81 -13.66 -34.62
N HIS A 66 34.64 -13.00 -34.56
CA HIS A 66 33.72 -12.77 -35.67
C HIS A 66 33.56 -11.27 -36.05
N GLU A 67 34.30 -10.36 -35.39
CA GLU A 67 34.25 -8.91 -35.67
C GLU A 67 34.63 -8.58 -37.13
N GLU A 68 35.52 -9.36 -37.75
CA GLU A 68 35.90 -9.19 -39.16
C GLU A 68 34.81 -9.67 -40.14
N THR A 69 33.95 -10.61 -39.73
CA THR A 69 32.99 -11.28 -40.63
C THR A 69 31.69 -10.48 -40.83
N PHE A 70 31.32 -9.64 -39.85
CA PHE A 70 30.05 -8.89 -39.89
C PHE A 70 30.22 -7.37 -40.01
N GLY A 71 31.46 -6.86 -40.09
CA GLY A 71 31.73 -5.43 -40.30
C GLY A 71 31.28 -4.52 -39.14
N LEU A 72 30.88 -5.09 -38.00
CA LEU A 72 30.47 -4.36 -36.81
C LEU A 72 31.72 -3.91 -36.04
N ARG A 73 32.34 -2.82 -36.50
CA ARG A 73 33.50 -2.20 -35.82
C ARG A 73 33.12 -1.43 -34.56
N ASP A 74 31.82 -1.30 -34.27
CA ASP A 74 31.33 -0.35 -33.28
C ASP A 74 30.77 -1.04 -32.03
N ARG A 75 31.51 -0.90 -30.92
CA ARG A 75 31.11 -1.37 -29.58
C ARG A 75 29.77 -0.79 -29.13
N THR A 76 29.41 0.39 -29.63
CA THR A 76 28.16 1.08 -29.32
C THR A 76 26.95 0.31 -29.85
N VAL A 77 27.05 -0.25 -31.06
CA VAL A 77 25.98 -1.07 -31.66
C VAL A 77 25.73 -2.34 -30.85
N HIS A 78 26.79 -3.01 -30.39
CA HIS A 78 26.67 -4.19 -29.53
C HIS A 78 26.04 -3.87 -28.18
N LEU A 79 26.41 -2.73 -27.57
CA LEU A 79 25.81 -2.26 -26.33
C LEU A 79 24.32 -1.96 -26.51
N ILE A 80 23.93 -1.25 -27.57
CA ILE A 80 22.53 -0.96 -27.87
C ILE A 80 21.73 -2.24 -28.05
N ALA A 81 22.21 -3.16 -28.90
CA ALA A 81 21.54 -4.44 -29.13
C ALA A 81 21.37 -5.24 -27.83
N THR A 82 22.38 -5.20 -26.94
CA THR A 82 22.31 -5.84 -25.62
C THR A 82 21.26 -5.18 -24.74
N VAL A 83 21.25 -3.85 -24.66
CA VAL A 83 20.27 -3.08 -23.87
C VAL A 83 18.85 -3.30 -24.40
N GLN A 84 18.65 -3.27 -25.72
CA GLN A 84 17.38 -3.57 -26.35
C GLN A 84 16.91 -5.00 -26.03
N ALA A 85 17.80 -6.00 -26.11
CA ALA A 85 17.46 -7.38 -25.78
C ALA A 85 17.07 -7.55 -24.30
N MET A 86 17.67 -6.77 -23.40
CA MET A 86 17.33 -6.77 -21.97
C MET A 86 16.00 -6.06 -21.68
N LEU A 87 15.70 -4.96 -22.38
CA LEU A 87 14.48 -4.18 -22.17
C LEU A 87 13.25 -4.81 -22.83
N TYR A 88 13.42 -5.42 -24.01
CA TYR A 88 12.34 -5.91 -24.85
C TYR A 88 12.44 -7.43 -25.02
N THR A 89 12.14 -8.16 -23.95
CA THR A 89 12.26 -9.62 -23.92
C THR A 89 11.21 -10.32 -24.81
N GLU A 90 10.02 -9.74 -24.94
CA GLU A 90 8.94 -10.29 -25.73
C GLU A 90 8.96 -9.79 -27.18
N GLU A 91 8.64 -10.65 -28.15
CA GLU A 91 8.54 -10.26 -29.56
C GLU A 91 7.47 -9.19 -29.80
N SER A 92 6.34 -9.28 -29.08
CA SER A 92 5.23 -8.32 -29.09
C SER A 92 5.65 -6.89 -28.74
N THR A 93 6.68 -6.75 -27.89
CA THR A 93 7.24 -5.46 -27.47
C THR A 93 8.25 -4.92 -28.47
N ARG A 94 8.80 -5.77 -29.34
CA ARG A 94 9.81 -5.41 -30.33
C ARG A 94 9.24 -5.11 -31.71
N ILE A 95 8.19 -5.81 -32.11
CA ILE A 95 7.66 -5.78 -33.48
C ILE A 95 6.18 -5.40 -33.46
N CYS A 96 5.79 -4.48 -34.35
CA CYS A 96 4.40 -4.25 -34.69
C CYS A 96 4.00 -5.23 -35.79
N ILE A 97 3.24 -6.28 -35.44
CA ILE A 97 2.85 -7.35 -36.39
C ILE A 97 2.00 -6.79 -37.54
N GLU A 98 1.12 -5.82 -37.26
CA GLU A 98 0.22 -5.24 -38.26
C GLU A 98 0.97 -4.50 -39.37
N ASN A 99 2.03 -3.77 -39.02
CA ASN A 99 2.80 -2.94 -39.95
C ASN A 99 4.13 -3.56 -40.36
N LEU A 100 4.52 -4.68 -39.73
CA LEU A 100 5.84 -5.33 -39.86
C LEU A 100 7.01 -4.39 -39.57
N THR A 101 6.83 -3.42 -38.66
CA THR A 101 7.85 -2.44 -38.27
C THR A 101 8.42 -2.71 -36.89
N SER A 102 9.70 -2.40 -36.68
CA SER A 102 10.30 -2.39 -35.34
C SER A 102 9.65 -1.30 -34.48
N LYS A 103 9.27 -1.65 -33.25
CA LYS A 103 8.90 -0.70 -32.20
C LYS A 103 10.12 -0.20 -31.43
N VAL A 104 11.24 -0.91 -31.53
CA VAL A 104 12.48 -0.58 -30.83
C VAL A 104 13.25 0.44 -31.66
N PRO A 105 13.72 1.55 -31.05
CA PRO A 105 14.57 2.52 -31.74
C PRO A 105 15.84 1.83 -32.24
N ASP A 106 16.12 1.90 -33.54
CA ASP A 106 17.35 1.42 -34.14
C ASP A 106 18.23 2.63 -34.50
N PRO A 107 19.09 3.08 -33.58
CA PRO A 107 19.90 4.29 -33.79
C PRO A 107 20.93 4.05 -34.90
N ASP A 108 20.85 4.86 -35.94
CA ASP A 108 21.70 4.82 -37.13
C ASP A 108 22.98 5.67 -37.02
N SER A 109 23.17 6.34 -35.90
CA SER A 109 24.29 7.24 -35.61
C SER A 109 24.68 7.21 -34.14
N ASP A 110 25.94 7.51 -33.84
CA ASP A 110 26.47 7.57 -32.47
C ASP A 110 25.68 8.51 -31.57
N ASN A 111 25.23 9.64 -32.11
CA ASN A 111 24.40 10.59 -31.37
C ASN A 111 23.02 10.01 -31.05
N ALA A 112 22.38 9.32 -32.00
CA ALA A 112 21.11 8.64 -31.75
C ALA A 112 21.29 7.50 -30.72
N ALA A 113 22.41 6.79 -30.77
CA ALA A 113 22.78 5.74 -29.85
C ALA A 113 22.96 6.26 -28.43
N GLU A 114 23.70 7.35 -28.27
CA GLU A 114 23.93 8.00 -26.98
C GLU A 114 22.61 8.53 -26.39
N LEU A 115 21.77 9.16 -27.20
CA LEU A 115 20.44 9.62 -26.77
C LEU A 115 19.54 8.46 -26.32
N PHE A 116 19.55 7.34 -27.05
CA PHE A 116 18.82 6.14 -26.66
C PHE A 116 19.31 5.59 -25.31
N LEU A 117 20.61 5.36 -25.17
CA LEU A 117 21.21 4.82 -23.95
C LEU A 117 21.00 5.77 -22.76
N SER A 118 21.15 7.08 -22.96
CA SER A 118 20.89 8.10 -21.94
C SER A 118 19.42 8.08 -21.50
N GLY A 119 18.49 7.93 -22.43
CA GLY A 119 17.06 7.78 -22.14
C GLY A 119 16.77 6.57 -21.26
N VAL A 120 17.35 5.41 -21.59
CA VAL A 120 17.21 4.17 -20.82
C VAL A 120 17.78 4.33 -19.40
N VAL A 121 19.00 4.86 -19.29
CA VAL A 121 19.65 5.08 -17.99
C VAL A 121 18.80 6.01 -17.12
N ARG A 122 18.27 7.08 -17.70
CA ARG A 122 17.37 8.01 -17.00
C ARG A 122 16.10 7.32 -16.49
N GLU A 123 15.45 6.51 -17.33
CA GLU A 123 14.23 5.79 -16.93
C GLU A 123 14.50 4.80 -15.78
N ILE A 124 15.61 4.06 -15.84
CA ILE A 124 16.02 3.15 -14.77
C ILE A 124 16.23 3.91 -13.45
N HIS A 125 16.96 5.02 -13.49
CA HIS A 125 17.19 5.84 -12.31
C HIS A 125 15.92 6.50 -11.78
N GLU A 126 15.03 6.96 -12.65
CA GLU A 126 13.74 7.54 -12.27
C GLU A 126 12.88 6.49 -11.56
N LYS A 127 12.77 5.28 -12.11
CA LYS A 127 12.03 4.18 -11.50
C LYS A 127 12.60 3.78 -10.14
N ASP A 128 13.92 3.64 -10.03
CA ASP A 128 14.60 3.36 -8.76
C ASP A 128 14.36 4.49 -7.74
N TYR A 129 14.51 5.74 -8.15
CA TYR A 129 14.25 6.90 -7.30
C TYR A 129 12.81 6.92 -6.78
N LEU A 130 11.82 6.74 -7.65
CA LEU A 130 10.41 6.69 -7.27
C LEU A 130 10.12 5.54 -6.29
N THR A 131 10.74 4.37 -6.52
CA THR A 131 10.62 3.21 -5.63
C THR A 131 11.17 3.53 -4.23
N ARG A 132 12.38 4.10 -4.16
CA ARG A 132 12.99 4.53 -2.89
C ARG A 132 12.21 5.65 -2.20
N LEU A 133 11.66 6.58 -2.98
CA LEU A 133 10.84 7.67 -2.47
C LEU A 133 9.56 7.14 -1.82
N GLU A 134 8.85 6.21 -2.47
CA GLU A 134 7.64 5.60 -1.90
C GLU A 134 7.94 4.75 -0.66
N ALA A 135 9.09 4.07 -0.63
CA ALA A 135 9.56 3.36 0.56
C ALA A 135 9.77 4.33 1.73
N LYS A 136 10.48 5.44 1.50
CA LYS A 136 10.71 6.48 2.52
C LYS A 136 9.41 7.14 3.00
N LYS A 137 8.49 7.45 2.09
CA LYS A 137 7.15 7.97 2.47
C LYS A 137 6.39 6.97 3.34
N LYS A 138 6.50 5.67 3.06
CA LYS A 138 5.87 4.63 3.88
C LYS A 138 6.48 4.58 5.28
N GLU A 139 7.81 4.65 5.39
CA GLU A 139 8.53 4.71 6.67
C GLU A 139 8.14 5.97 7.46
N GLU A 140 8.10 7.13 6.82
CA GLU A 140 7.69 8.39 7.45
C GLU A 140 6.26 8.31 7.98
N ARG A 141 5.31 7.74 7.22
CA ARG A 141 3.94 7.51 7.70
C ARG A 141 3.89 6.64 8.95
N VAL A 142 4.75 5.63 9.06
CA VAL A 142 4.82 4.79 10.27
C VAL A 142 5.34 5.60 11.45
N ILE A 143 6.40 6.38 11.28
CA ILE A 143 6.97 7.23 12.34
C ILE A 143 5.94 8.26 12.82
N LEU A 144 5.24 8.92 11.88
CA LEU A 144 4.20 9.89 12.21
C LEU A 144 3.04 9.23 12.96
N LEU A 145 2.60 8.05 12.52
CA LEU A 145 1.58 7.29 13.21
C LEU A 145 2.01 6.91 14.63
N ASP A 146 3.23 6.42 14.83
CA ASP A 146 3.75 6.09 16.16
C ASP A 146 3.76 7.31 17.08
N ARG A 147 4.18 8.47 16.58
CA ARG A 147 4.14 9.73 17.34
C ARG A 147 2.71 10.17 17.68
N GLU A 148 1.76 10.04 16.74
CA GLU A 148 0.34 10.29 17.01
C GLU A 148 -0.20 9.37 18.11
N LEU A 149 0.16 8.08 18.07
CA LEU A 149 -0.25 7.10 19.06
C LEU A 149 0.32 7.39 20.44
N GLU A 150 1.59 7.79 20.53
CA GLU A 150 2.19 8.25 21.79
C GLU A 150 1.40 9.42 22.37
N ASN A 151 1.05 10.42 21.55
CA ASN A 151 0.26 11.57 21.99
C ASN A 151 -1.15 11.13 22.47
N LEU A 152 -1.86 10.30 21.70
CA LEU A 152 -3.21 9.84 22.05
C LEU A 152 -3.25 8.95 23.30
N THR A 153 -2.14 8.27 23.59
CA THR A 153 -2.03 7.35 24.73
C THR A 153 -1.25 7.94 25.92
N SER A 154 -0.81 9.19 25.80
CA SER A 154 -0.18 9.95 26.89
C SER A 154 -1.19 10.37 27.97
N ASP A 155 -0.68 10.86 29.11
CA ASP A 155 -1.50 11.29 30.25
C ASP A 155 -2.13 12.68 30.04
N ILE A 156 -2.89 12.83 28.95
CA ILE A 156 -3.60 14.06 28.57
C ILE A 156 -5.07 14.04 29.00
N GLY A 157 -5.70 15.19 29.15
CA GLY A 157 -7.13 15.30 29.43
C GLY A 157 -8.01 14.94 28.21
N TYR A 158 -9.31 14.75 28.45
CA TYR A 158 -10.29 14.42 27.42
C TYR A 158 -10.35 15.43 26.26
N SER A 159 -10.37 16.73 26.53
CA SER A 159 -10.46 17.77 25.48
C SER A 159 -9.27 17.68 24.52
N GLN A 160 -8.06 17.64 25.06
CA GLN A 160 -6.84 17.54 24.26
C GLN A 160 -6.80 16.22 23.48
N PHE A 161 -7.24 15.12 24.08
CA PHE A 161 -7.36 13.84 23.38
C PHE A 161 -8.33 13.92 22.21
N ARG A 162 -9.50 14.53 22.40
CA ARG A 162 -10.50 14.72 21.35
C ARG A 162 -9.92 15.53 20.18
N ASP A 163 -9.26 16.64 20.48
CA ASP A 163 -8.71 17.52 19.46
C ASP A 163 -7.59 16.82 18.67
N ILE A 164 -6.69 16.11 19.35
CA ILE A 164 -5.66 15.28 18.69
C ILE A 164 -6.29 14.17 17.86
N LEU A 165 -7.34 13.49 18.35
CA LEU A 165 -8.01 12.42 17.61
C LEU A 165 -8.66 12.93 16.33
N LEU A 166 -9.26 14.12 16.35
CA LEU A 166 -9.87 14.76 15.19
C LEU A 166 -8.84 15.20 14.14
N ASP A 167 -7.69 15.70 14.59
CA ASP A 167 -6.60 16.11 13.71
C ASP A 167 -5.73 14.94 13.22
N SER A 168 -5.88 13.76 13.82
CA SER A 168 -5.05 12.58 13.51
C SER A 168 -5.40 11.92 12.17
N SER A 169 -4.47 11.08 11.71
CA SER A 169 -4.70 10.18 10.58
C SER A 169 -5.71 9.05 10.87
N LEU A 170 -6.16 8.88 12.12
CA LEU A 170 -7.07 7.82 12.56
C LEU A 170 -8.53 8.16 12.22
N GLN A 171 -8.87 8.13 10.94
CA GLN A 171 -10.22 8.52 10.48
C GLN A 171 -11.30 7.45 10.71
N ASN A 172 -10.92 6.21 11.02
CA ASN A 172 -11.83 5.09 11.22
C ASN A 172 -11.25 4.00 12.15
N ARG A 173 -12.14 3.08 12.55
CA ARG A 173 -11.83 1.94 13.45
C ARG A 173 -11.08 0.78 12.79
N GLU A 174 -10.92 0.79 11.47
CA GLU A 174 -10.20 -0.24 10.74
C GLU A 174 -8.70 0.06 10.67
N SER A 175 -8.30 1.27 11.09
CA SER A 175 -6.89 1.65 11.13
C SER A 175 -6.11 0.86 12.18
N VAL A 176 -4.88 0.46 11.84
CA VAL A 176 -3.96 -0.21 12.78
C VAL A 176 -3.70 0.67 14.01
N GLY A 177 -3.65 1.99 13.82
CA GLY A 177 -3.49 2.93 14.92
C GLY A 177 -4.66 2.93 15.90
N PHE A 178 -5.91 2.82 15.42
CA PHE A 178 -7.06 2.72 16.32
C PHE A 178 -6.95 1.51 17.26
N SER A 179 -6.60 0.33 16.74
CA SER A 179 -6.44 -0.87 17.57
C SER A 179 -5.41 -0.65 18.67
N ARG A 180 -4.28 -0.02 18.35
CA ARG A 180 -3.22 0.29 19.34
C ARG A 180 -3.66 1.31 20.39
N VAL A 181 -4.40 2.36 20.00
CA VAL A 181 -4.98 3.31 20.99
C VAL A 181 -5.96 2.57 21.89
N LEU A 182 -6.86 1.76 21.32
CA LEU A 182 -7.87 1.05 22.08
C LEU A 182 -7.22 0.06 23.06
N GLU A 183 -6.25 -0.73 22.62
CA GLU A 183 -5.48 -1.64 23.49
C GLU A 183 -4.81 -0.90 24.65
N ALA A 184 -4.15 0.23 24.38
CA ALA A 184 -3.54 1.07 25.41
C ALA A 184 -4.58 1.64 26.41
N MET A 185 -5.80 1.94 25.95
CA MET A 185 -6.90 2.41 26.80
C MET A 185 -7.48 1.28 27.66
N LEU A 186 -7.46 0.04 27.14
CA LEU A 186 -7.92 -1.16 27.85
C LEU A 186 -6.89 -1.70 28.85
N GLU A 187 -5.61 -1.36 28.71
CA GLU A 187 -4.55 -1.78 29.63
C GLU A 187 -4.69 -1.12 31.02
N LEU A 188 -5.18 -1.87 32.01
CA LEU A 188 -5.44 -1.37 33.37
C LEU A 188 -4.18 -0.87 34.10
N LYS A 189 -3.00 -1.45 33.81
CA LYS A 189 -1.72 -1.08 34.43
C LYS A 189 -1.22 0.30 33.99
N ARG A 190 -1.59 0.73 32.78
CA ARG A 190 -1.25 2.04 32.26
C ARG A 190 -2.04 3.11 33.00
N LYS A 191 -1.44 4.26 33.33
CA LYS A 191 -2.20 5.40 33.85
C LYS A 191 -2.69 6.23 32.67
N VAL A 192 -4.01 6.42 32.59
CA VAL A 192 -4.66 7.20 31.53
C VAL A 192 -5.69 8.11 32.17
N ARG A 193 -5.41 9.41 32.22
CA ARG A 193 -6.39 10.42 32.59
C ARG A 193 -7.64 10.35 31.71
N ASP A 194 -8.80 10.49 32.33
CA ASP A 194 -10.13 10.46 31.69
C ASP A 194 -10.39 9.20 30.83
N ARG A 195 -9.78 8.05 31.16
CA ARG A 195 -9.89 6.77 30.41
C ARG A 195 -11.32 6.47 29.97
N GLN A 196 -12.28 6.58 30.89
CA GLN A 196 -13.67 6.23 30.65
C GLN A 196 -14.29 7.10 29.55
N ARG A 197 -14.06 8.41 29.59
CA ARG A 197 -14.58 9.34 28.58
C ARG A 197 -13.94 9.10 27.21
N LYS A 198 -12.63 8.87 27.19
CA LYS A 198 -11.88 8.54 25.96
C LYS A 198 -12.36 7.24 25.33
N LEU A 199 -12.56 6.19 26.14
CA LEU A 199 -13.13 4.92 25.69
C LEU A 199 -14.53 5.10 25.10
N CYS A 200 -15.39 5.87 25.77
CA CYS A 200 -16.73 6.16 25.25
C CYS A 200 -16.66 6.83 23.87
N LEU A 201 -15.81 7.84 23.68
CA LEU A 201 -15.64 8.50 22.38
C LEU A 201 -15.11 7.52 21.31
N LEU A 202 -14.09 6.71 21.62
CA LEU A 202 -13.53 5.72 20.68
C LEU A 202 -14.58 4.67 20.27
N VAL A 203 -15.42 4.25 21.22
CA VAL A 203 -16.42 3.20 21.00
C VAL A 203 -17.66 3.73 20.29
N THR A 204 -18.15 4.92 20.64
CA THR A 204 -19.42 5.46 20.12
C THR A 204 -19.22 6.44 18.97
N GLY A 205 -18.04 7.06 18.85
CA GLY A 205 -17.78 8.15 17.92
C GLY A 205 -18.57 9.42 18.24
N ARG A 206 -19.16 9.53 19.43
CA ARG A 206 -20.10 10.58 19.83
C ARG A 206 -19.65 11.25 21.13
N GLU A 207 -20.13 12.47 21.32
CA GLU A 207 -19.91 13.20 22.57
C GLU A 207 -20.77 12.59 23.69
N ILE A 208 -20.24 12.55 24.91
CA ILE A 208 -20.92 11.92 26.06
C ILE A 208 -22.08 12.79 26.52
N ASP A 209 -21.83 14.09 26.60
CA ASP A 209 -22.78 15.06 27.13
C ASP A 209 -23.87 15.42 26.12
N THR A 210 -23.56 15.29 24.82
CA THR A 210 -24.46 15.55 23.67
C THR A 210 -24.45 14.39 22.67
N PRO A 211 -25.08 13.24 22.99
CA PRO A 211 -25.01 12.01 22.20
C PRO A 211 -25.40 12.14 20.71
N GLU A 212 -26.27 13.08 20.37
CA GLU A 212 -26.64 13.43 19.00
C GLU A 212 -25.45 13.93 18.18
N GLN A 213 -24.47 14.56 18.81
CA GLN A 213 -23.28 15.11 18.18
C GLN A 213 -22.29 14.01 17.82
N LYS A 214 -22.13 13.80 16.51
CA LYS A 214 -21.12 12.92 15.93
C LYS A 214 -19.78 13.64 15.96
N ILE A 215 -18.81 13.08 16.69
CA ILE A 215 -17.47 13.65 16.81
C ILE A 215 -16.50 12.92 15.90
N TRP A 216 -16.48 11.59 15.98
CA TRP A 216 -15.45 10.77 15.33
C TRP A 216 -16.07 9.57 14.60
N ALA A 217 -15.43 9.11 13.52
CA ALA A 217 -15.87 7.97 12.71
C ALA A 217 -17.38 8.03 12.33
N ASN A 218 -17.88 9.23 12.00
CA ASN A 218 -19.29 9.49 11.66
C ASN A 218 -20.31 9.09 12.75
N GLY A 219 -19.87 9.01 14.01
CA GLY A 219 -20.69 8.53 15.13
C GLY A 219 -21.13 7.08 15.01
N ASN A 220 -20.41 6.29 14.22
CA ASN A 220 -20.60 4.85 14.13
C ASN A 220 -20.18 4.21 15.45
N PHE A 221 -20.82 3.11 15.83
CA PHE A 221 -20.44 2.35 17.03
C PHE A 221 -19.38 1.28 16.70
N LEU A 222 -18.58 0.91 17.69
CA LEU A 222 -17.82 -0.33 17.66
C LEU A 222 -18.81 -1.51 17.63
N GLN A 223 -18.51 -2.50 16.80
CA GLN A 223 -19.32 -3.72 16.72
C GLN A 223 -19.31 -4.46 18.07
N THR A 224 -20.40 -5.19 18.35
CA THR A 224 -20.48 -6.12 19.50
C THR A 224 -19.46 -7.25 19.34
N GLY A 225 -19.01 -7.79 20.47
CA GLY A 225 -18.09 -8.92 20.54
C GLY A 225 -17.00 -8.70 21.59
N PRO A 226 -15.87 -9.42 21.48
CA PRO A 226 -14.85 -9.44 22.54
C PRO A 226 -14.31 -8.07 22.94
N LEU A 227 -14.19 -7.14 21.99
CA LEU A 227 -13.74 -5.77 22.29
C LEU A 227 -14.79 -4.97 23.06
N TRP A 228 -16.07 -5.17 22.78
CA TRP A 228 -17.16 -4.54 23.53
C TRP A 228 -17.19 -5.06 24.97
N ASP A 229 -16.97 -6.36 25.14
CA ASP A 229 -16.90 -7.00 26.46
C ASP A 229 -15.68 -6.50 27.25
N ALA A 230 -14.52 -6.38 26.60
CA ALA A 230 -13.32 -5.80 27.22
C ALA A 230 -13.54 -4.34 27.67
N VAL A 231 -14.26 -3.55 26.88
CA VAL A 231 -14.66 -2.18 27.29
C VAL A 231 -15.58 -2.23 28.51
N SER A 232 -16.56 -3.15 28.52
CA SER A 232 -17.46 -3.35 29.66
C SER A 232 -16.67 -3.66 30.93
N ASP A 233 -15.71 -4.58 30.86
CA ASP A 233 -14.89 -4.99 32.01
C ASP A 233 -14.10 -3.82 32.59
N VAL A 234 -13.48 -3.02 31.72
CA VAL A 234 -12.70 -1.85 32.14
C VAL A 234 -13.59 -0.78 32.78
N LEU A 235 -14.76 -0.51 32.20
CA LEU A 235 -15.70 0.49 32.73
C LEU A 235 -16.39 0.03 34.02
N SER A 236 -16.62 -1.29 34.18
CA SER A 236 -17.33 -1.85 35.34
C SER A 236 -16.51 -1.83 36.63
N SER A 237 -15.27 -1.35 36.60
CA SER A 237 -14.39 -1.22 37.77
C SER A 237 -14.79 -0.10 38.75
N THR A 238 -15.73 0.77 38.36
CA THR A 238 -16.20 1.91 39.17
C THR A 238 -17.68 2.17 38.93
N GLU A 239 -18.39 2.75 39.90
CA GLU A 239 -19.83 3.08 39.74
C GLU A 239 -20.07 4.04 38.56
N ASP A 240 -19.26 5.11 38.44
CA ASP A 240 -19.35 6.08 37.35
C ASP A 240 -19.16 5.40 35.97
N GLY A 241 -18.24 4.45 35.89
CA GLY A 241 -18.01 3.68 34.67
C GLY A 241 -19.15 2.73 34.33
N ILE A 242 -19.80 2.11 35.33
CA ILE A 242 -21.03 1.31 35.14
C ILE A 242 -22.15 2.20 34.56
N GLN A 243 -22.34 3.39 35.14
CA GLN A 243 -23.34 4.33 34.65
C GLN A 243 -23.05 4.78 33.21
N LEU A 244 -21.78 5.11 32.91
CA LEU A 244 -21.36 5.48 31.56
C LEU A 244 -21.60 4.33 30.57
N PHE A 245 -21.31 3.08 30.94
CA PHE A 245 -21.53 1.95 30.06
C PHE A 245 -23.02 1.72 29.77
N ARG A 246 -23.91 1.90 30.76
CA ARG A 246 -25.37 1.89 30.54
C ARG A 246 -25.79 2.98 29.56
N GLN A 247 -25.26 4.19 29.70
CA GLN A 247 -25.49 5.27 28.74
C GLN A 247 -25.03 4.88 27.33
N MET A 248 -23.87 4.23 27.20
CA MET A 248 -23.37 3.72 25.91
C MET A 248 -24.29 2.67 25.30
N GLN A 249 -24.87 1.78 26.10
CA GLN A 249 -25.85 0.80 25.64
C GLN A 249 -27.11 1.49 25.11
N ASP A 250 -27.62 2.52 25.80
CA ASP A 250 -28.79 3.27 25.37
C ASP A 250 -28.50 4.12 24.11
N MET A 251 -27.32 4.75 24.03
CA MET A 251 -26.88 5.42 22.81
C MET A 251 -26.78 4.45 21.64
N ARG A 252 -26.31 3.22 21.87
CA ARG A 252 -26.22 2.20 20.83
C ARG A 252 -27.61 1.76 20.35
N LYS A 253 -28.58 1.57 21.24
CA LYS A 253 -29.96 1.26 20.84
C LYS A 253 -30.54 2.37 19.94
N LYS A 254 -30.22 3.63 20.23
CA LYS A 254 -30.74 4.79 19.50
C LYS A 254 -29.99 5.09 18.21
N TYR A 255 -28.67 4.89 18.18
CA TYR A 255 -27.77 5.39 17.14
C TYR A 255 -26.81 4.34 16.56
N GLY A 256 -26.91 3.08 16.98
CA GLY A 256 -25.96 2.00 16.66
C GLY A 256 -25.92 1.58 15.19
N ASN A 257 -26.79 2.13 14.35
CA ASN A 257 -26.81 1.85 12.92
C ASN A 257 -25.61 2.51 12.24
N HIS A 258 -24.83 1.70 11.51
CA HIS A 258 -23.72 2.21 10.72
C HIS A 258 -24.21 3.22 9.69
N SER A 259 -23.69 4.44 9.76
CA SER A 259 -23.96 5.50 8.81
C SER A 259 -23.03 5.36 7.59
N TYR A 260 -23.60 4.99 6.44
CA TYR A 260 -22.94 4.97 5.13
C TYR A 260 -22.52 6.38 4.68
N ARG A 261 -21.52 6.46 3.78
CA ARG A 261 -20.99 7.73 3.26
C ARG A 261 -22.04 8.48 2.43
N ALA A 262 -22.20 9.78 2.72
CA ALA A 262 -22.92 10.81 1.94
C ALA A 262 -24.43 10.56 1.66
N GLY A 263 -25.28 11.04 2.59
CA GLY A 263 -26.74 11.17 2.39
C GLY A 263 -27.53 9.87 2.57
N GLN A 264 -28.86 9.95 2.69
CA GLN A 264 -29.71 8.78 2.90
C GLN A 264 -29.78 7.85 1.66
N ASP A 265 -29.52 8.39 0.47
CA ASP A 265 -29.87 7.72 -0.80
C ASP A 265 -28.69 7.24 -1.65
N ARG A 266 -27.43 7.51 -1.26
CA ARG A 266 -26.29 7.01 -2.04
C ARG A 266 -25.91 5.62 -1.58
N ALA A 267 -26.18 4.64 -2.45
CA ALA A 267 -25.72 3.27 -2.27
C ALA A 267 -24.18 3.19 -2.36
N ASN A 268 -23.59 2.32 -1.55
CA ASN A 268 -22.19 1.91 -1.70
C ASN A 268 -22.01 0.99 -2.92
N ARG A 269 -20.77 0.56 -3.20
CA ARG A 269 -20.47 -0.38 -4.30
C ARG A 269 -21.19 -1.74 -4.24
N HIS A 270 -21.84 -2.04 -3.12
CA HIS A 270 -22.61 -3.26 -2.88
C HIS A 270 -24.14 -2.99 -2.85
N GLY A 271 -24.58 -1.78 -3.20
CA GLY A 271 -26.01 -1.45 -3.25
C GLY A 271 -26.63 -1.02 -1.92
N HIS A 272 -25.86 -0.93 -0.83
CA HIS A 272 -26.36 -0.59 0.51
C HIS A 272 -26.29 0.91 0.81
N SER A 273 -27.30 1.44 1.50
CA SER A 273 -27.39 2.85 1.92
C SER A 273 -27.91 2.95 3.36
N ASN A 274 -28.07 4.18 3.88
CA ASN A 274 -28.64 4.38 5.22
C ASN A 274 -30.10 3.95 5.32
N GLY A 275 -30.88 4.08 4.24
CA GLY A 275 -32.25 3.56 4.16
C GLY A 275 -32.33 2.07 3.80
N PHE A 276 -31.19 1.47 3.42
CA PHE A 276 -31.11 0.07 3.01
C PHE A 276 -29.79 -0.56 3.53
N PRO A 277 -29.66 -0.73 4.85
CA PRO A 277 -28.42 -1.16 5.47
C PRO A 277 -28.23 -2.67 5.34
N SER A 278 -27.00 -3.10 5.04
CA SER A 278 -26.60 -4.50 5.18
C SER A 278 -26.68 -5.00 6.64
N PHE A 279 -26.79 -6.31 6.83
CA PHE A 279 -26.70 -6.96 8.15
C PHE A 279 -25.41 -6.57 8.90
N TRP A 280 -24.32 -6.32 8.16
CA TRP A 280 -23.06 -5.84 8.74
C TRP A 280 -23.19 -4.42 9.29
N ALA A 281 -23.90 -3.54 8.59
CA ALA A 281 -24.20 -2.19 9.08
C ALA A 281 -25.17 -2.18 10.28
N LEU A 282 -25.97 -3.23 10.43
CA LEU A 282 -26.78 -3.50 11.62
C LEU A 282 -25.95 -4.08 12.77
N GLY A 283 -24.64 -4.32 12.58
CA GLY A 283 -23.71 -4.75 13.61
C GLY A 283 -23.51 -6.26 13.72
N PHE A 284 -24.00 -7.05 12.75
CA PHE A 284 -23.86 -8.51 12.74
C PHE A 284 -22.69 -8.96 11.87
N LYS A 285 -21.90 -9.91 12.37
CA LYS A 285 -20.76 -10.45 11.60
C LYS A 285 -21.19 -11.30 10.41
N THR A 286 -22.33 -11.98 10.52
CA THR A 286 -22.88 -12.88 9.50
C THR A 286 -24.38 -12.69 9.37
N LEU A 287 -24.95 -13.03 8.21
CA LEU A 287 -26.40 -13.01 8.00
C LEU A 287 -27.11 -13.98 8.95
N ARG A 288 -26.47 -15.11 9.27
CA ARG A 288 -26.95 -16.08 10.26
C ARG A 288 -27.07 -15.47 11.66
N ALA A 289 -26.05 -14.74 12.12
CA ALA A 289 -26.10 -14.07 13.43
C ALA A 289 -27.24 -13.03 13.48
N TYR A 290 -27.51 -12.35 12.37
CA TYR A 290 -28.66 -11.45 12.26
C TYR A 290 -29.98 -12.21 12.35
N ARG A 291 -30.15 -13.30 11.59
CA ARG A 291 -31.35 -14.16 11.63
C ARG A 291 -31.66 -14.69 13.03
N GLU A 292 -30.64 -15.11 13.77
CA GLU A 292 -30.79 -15.68 15.12
C GLU A 292 -31.16 -14.61 16.16
N SER A 293 -30.88 -13.33 15.87
CA SER A 293 -31.10 -12.22 16.82
C SER A 293 -32.32 -11.36 16.51
N ALA A 294 -32.68 -11.22 15.23
CA ALA A 294 -33.78 -10.37 14.79
C ALA A 294 -35.14 -11.05 14.95
N PRO A 295 -36.21 -10.29 15.24
CA PRO A 295 -37.59 -10.78 15.15
C PRO A 295 -37.86 -11.43 13.78
N PRO A 296 -38.64 -12.53 13.71
CA PRO A 296 -38.89 -13.25 12.45
C PRO A 296 -39.44 -12.36 11.33
N ASP A 297 -40.33 -11.43 11.66
CA ASP A 297 -40.96 -10.47 10.76
C ASP A 297 -39.99 -9.40 10.23
N GLU A 298 -39.04 -8.97 11.06
CA GLU A 298 -37.97 -8.06 10.65
C GLU A 298 -36.99 -8.75 9.70
N PHE A 299 -36.61 -10.00 10.00
CA PHE A 299 -35.72 -10.77 9.14
C PHE A 299 -36.37 -11.11 7.79
N GLU A 300 -37.66 -11.44 7.76
CA GLU A 300 -38.38 -11.71 6.52
C GLU A 300 -38.40 -10.49 5.58
N LYS A 301 -38.71 -9.30 6.12
CA LYS A 301 -38.63 -8.03 5.38
C LYS A 301 -37.22 -7.73 4.88
N TYR A 302 -36.21 -8.04 5.70
CA TYR A 302 -34.81 -7.90 5.28
C TYR A 302 -34.49 -8.80 4.08
N VAL A 303 -34.88 -10.09 4.14
CA VAL A 303 -34.65 -11.06 3.05
C VAL A 303 -35.41 -10.67 1.79
N GLU A 304 -36.65 -10.21 1.89
CA GLU A 304 -37.44 -9.75 0.75
C GLU A 304 -36.73 -8.60 0.02
N SER A 305 -36.34 -7.57 0.77
CA SER A 305 -35.70 -6.38 0.21
C SER A 305 -34.26 -6.62 -0.30
N HIS A 306 -33.47 -7.46 0.38
CA HIS A 306 -32.05 -7.69 0.05
C HIS A 306 -31.78 -8.88 -0.89
N CYS A 307 -32.51 -9.98 -0.73
CA CYS A 307 -32.28 -11.18 -1.51
C CYS A 307 -33.22 -11.26 -2.72
N ARG A 308 -34.50 -10.90 -2.57
CA ARG A 308 -35.49 -11.04 -3.65
C ARG A 308 -35.52 -9.84 -4.59
N GLU A 309 -35.59 -8.62 -4.03
CA GLU A 309 -35.73 -7.41 -4.86
C GLU A 309 -34.41 -6.93 -5.46
N ARG A 310 -33.32 -6.92 -4.67
CA ARG A 310 -32.04 -6.31 -5.07
C ARG A 310 -30.87 -7.28 -5.25
N GLN A 311 -31.03 -8.55 -4.89
CA GLN A 311 -30.02 -9.61 -5.04
C GLN A 311 -28.61 -9.24 -4.52
N CYS A 312 -28.52 -8.45 -3.45
CA CYS A 312 -27.25 -7.87 -2.97
C CYS A 312 -26.58 -8.64 -1.81
N CYS A 313 -27.31 -9.50 -1.11
CA CYS A 313 -26.80 -10.26 0.05
C CYS A 313 -26.86 -11.78 -0.14
N LEU A 314 -26.68 -12.26 -1.37
CA LEU A 314 -26.73 -13.68 -1.70
C LEU A 314 -25.52 -14.44 -1.14
N GLU A 315 -25.61 -14.91 0.11
CA GLU A 315 -24.95 -16.16 0.49
C GLU A 315 -25.96 -17.31 0.27
N PRO A 316 -25.53 -18.47 -0.26
CA PRO A 316 -26.42 -19.61 -0.40
C PRO A 316 -26.82 -20.08 1.00
N TYR A 317 -28.13 -20.10 1.24
CA TYR A 317 -28.78 -20.59 2.47
C TYR A 317 -28.37 -22.02 2.84
#